data_AF-A0A4Z0YLE9-F1
#
_entry.id   AF-A0A4Z0YLE9-F1
#
_cell.length_a   1.000
_cell.length_b   1.000
_cell.length_c   1.000
_cell.angle_alpha   90.00
_cell.angle_beta   90.00
_cell.angle_gamma   90.00
#
_symmetry.space_group_name_H-M   'P 1'
#
loop_
_entity.id
_entity.type
_entity.pdbx_description
1 polymer ?
#
loop_
_entity_poly.entity_id
_entity_poly.type
_entity_poly.pdbx_seq_one_letter_code
_entity_poly.pdbx_strand_id
1 'polypeptide(L)'
;MAPAPFPVPDATVPFWRTELHGLDFHRSTPELPERQDIVTIGAGFASAALAHYLLKETPVSKPSITILEAQEACSGATRRNDGTFLTARRHVDKPELWRRNFDDASLIEPAVPFFEQWASKNLVDWEKAEMKIENVWTGIMGYTSDNLPHVGAVPGKRGLYTSALALSVTECPTCFYLQKRLPSF
;
A
#
# COMPACT_ATOMS: atom_id res chain seq x y z
N MET A 1 -12.20 -8.94 -23.90
CA MET A 1 -11.72 -9.29 -22.54
C MET A 1 -11.75 -8.01 -21.72
N ALA A 2 -12.08 -8.08 -20.43
CA ALA A 2 -11.70 -7.00 -19.51
C ALA A 2 -10.15 -6.96 -19.45
N PRO A 3 -9.52 -5.79 -19.33
CA PRO A 3 -8.08 -5.72 -19.11
C PRO A 3 -7.72 -6.50 -17.83
N ALA A 4 -6.62 -7.23 -17.88
CA ALA A 4 -6.15 -7.97 -16.71
C ALA A 4 -5.71 -7.00 -15.61
N PRO A 5 -5.91 -7.33 -14.32
CA PRO A 5 -5.60 -6.44 -13.19
C PRO A 5 -4.09 -6.40 -12.91
N PHE A 6 -3.36 -5.74 -13.79
CA PHE A 6 -1.96 -5.37 -13.60
C PHE A 6 -1.87 -3.96 -12.98
N PRO A 7 -0.73 -3.60 -12.35
CA PRO A 7 -0.49 -2.22 -11.95
C PRO A 7 -0.60 -1.26 -13.14
N VAL A 8 -1.18 -0.09 -12.92
CA VAL A 8 -1.23 0.98 -13.92
C VAL A 8 0.15 1.65 -14.06
N PRO A 9 0.58 2.05 -15.27
CA PRO A 9 1.90 2.63 -15.48
C PRO A 9 2.05 4.06 -14.94
N ASP A 10 0.93 4.74 -14.70
CA ASP A 10 0.79 6.16 -14.39
C ASP A 10 0.13 6.40 -13.02
N ALA A 11 0.35 5.49 -12.07
CA ALA A 11 -0.15 5.61 -10.71
C ALA A 11 0.27 6.95 -10.06
N THR A 12 -0.65 7.55 -9.29
CA THR A 12 -0.42 8.77 -8.52
C THR A 12 0.84 8.66 -7.64
N VAL A 13 1.53 9.78 -7.42
CA VAL A 13 2.80 9.80 -6.67
C VAL A 13 2.55 10.28 -5.23
N PRO A 14 2.78 9.44 -4.21
CA PRO A 14 2.73 9.87 -2.81
C PRO A 14 3.80 10.92 -2.49
N PHE A 15 3.50 11.86 -1.59
CA PHE A 15 4.40 12.96 -1.25
C PHE A 15 5.84 12.50 -0.89
N TRP A 16 5.96 11.47 -0.04
CA TRP A 16 7.24 10.89 0.37
C TRP A 16 7.86 9.91 -0.65
N ARG A 17 7.31 9.82 -1.88
CA ARG A 17 7.91 9.14 -3.04
C ARG A 17 8.34 10.11 -4.15
N THR A 18 8.27 11.42 -3.91
CA THR A 18 8.80 12.43 -4.85
C THR A 18 10.32 12.35 -5.01
N GLU A 19 11.02 11.86 -3.99
CA GLU A 19 12.45 11.57 -4.00
C GLU A 19 12.67 10.06 -3.78
N LEU A 20 13.11 9.35 -4.82
CA LEU A 20 13.34 7.90 -4.77
C LEU A 20 14.79 7.58 -4.37
N HIS A 21 14.97 6.52 -3.57
CA HIS A 21 16.29 6.02 -3.22
C HIS A 21 16.78 5.05 -4.29
N GLY A 22 18.10 4.84 -4.41
CA GLY A 22 18.68 3.81 -5.29
C GLY A 22 18.28 2.36 -4.95
N LEU A 23 17.49 2.15 -3.89
CA LEU A 23 16.90 0.87 -3.52
C LEU A 23 15.51 0.65 -4.11
N ASP A 24 14.81 1.70 -4.55
CA ASP A 24 13.46 1.61 -5.12
C ASP A 24 13.42 0.79 -6.43
N PHE A 25 14.50 0.84 -7.22
CA PHE A 25 14.70 0.03 -8.43
C PHE A 25 15.81 -1.02 -8.29
N HIS A 26 16.24 -1.35 -7.06
CA HIS A 26 17.42 -2.19 -6.89
C HIS A 26 17.18 -3.63 -7.38
N ARG A 27 17.94 -3.99 -8.41
CA ARG A 27 18.02 -5.34 -8.95
C ARG A 27 19.37 -5.95 -8.58
N SER A 28 19.36 -6.95 -7.70
CA SER A 28 20.57 -7.59 -7.18
C SER A 28 21.23 -8.57 -8.17
N THR A 29 20.50 -9.07 -9.17
CA THR A 29 20.98 -10.04 -10.16
C THR A 29 20.47 -9.69 -11.57
N PRO A 30 21.31 -9.81 -12.62
CA PRO A 30 20.90 -9.49 -13.98
C PRO A 30 19.80 -10.45 -14.48
N GLU A 31 19.90 -11.73 -14.14
CA GLU A 31 18.91 -12.76 -14.48
C GLU A 31 18.28 -13.36 -13.22
N LEU A 32 17.09 -13.94 -13.37
CA LEU A 32 16.41 -14.64 -12.27
C LEU A 32 17.13 -15.96 -11.96
N PRO A 33 17.38 -16.31 -10.68
CA PRO A 33 17.95 -17.61 -10.32
C PRO A 33 17.03 -18.78 -10.72
N GLU A 34 17.60 -19.84 -11.30
CA GLU A 34 16.84 -21.03 -11.74
C GLU A 34 16.15 -21.79 -10.59
N ARG A 35 16.69 -21.67 -9.36
CA ARG A 35 16.20 -22.34 -8.16
C ARG A 35 16.38 -21.42 -6.96
N GLN A 36 15.33 -21.30 -6.16
CA GLN A 36 15.32 -20.64 -4.86
C GLN A 36 14.51 -21.51 -3.87
N ASP A 37 14.83 -21.43 -2.59
CA ASP A 37 14.06 -22.09 -1.53
C ASP A 37 12.75 -21.35 -1.26
N ILE A 38 12.78 -20.02 -1.37
CA ILE A 38 11.64 -19.13 -1.11
C ILE A 38 11.59 -18.05 -2.19
N VAL A 39 10.40 -17.85 -2.78
CA VAL A 39 10.10 -16.73 -3.67
C VAL A 39 8.89 -15.98 -3.12
N THR A 40 8.99 -14.67 -3.03
CA THR A 40 7.89 -13.78 -2.65
C THR A 40 7.52 -12.85 -3.80
N ILE A 41 6.26 -12.42 -3.82
CA ILE A 41 5.70 -11.51 -4.83
C ILE A 41 5.24 -10.24 -4.10
N GLY A 42 5.77 -9.09 -4.52
CA GLY A 42 5.64 -7.79 -3.89
C GLY A 42 6.79 -7.48 -2.93
N ALA A 43 7.56 -6.41 -3.20
CA ALA A 43 8.61 -5.87 -2.34
C ALA A 43 8.06 -4.87 -1.31
N GLY A 44 6.94 -5.19 -0.68
CA GLY A 44 6.35 -4.43 0.43
C GLY A 44 6.88 -4.86 1.80
N PHE A 45 6.39 -4.20 2.85
CA PHE A 45 6.79 -4.44 4.25
C PHE A 45 6.68 -5.92 4.65
N ALA A 46 5.61 -6.60 4.27
CA ALA A 46 5.40 -8.01 4.61
C ALA A 46 6.49 -8.94 4.06
N SER A 47 6.92 -8.74 2.81
CA SER A 47 8.00 -9.53 2.21
C SER A 47 9.36 -9.16 2.81
N ALA A 48 9.64 -7.87 3.01
CA ALA A 48 10.88 -7.41 3.63
C ALA A 48 11.03 -7.94 5.07
N ALA A 49 9.95 -7.90 5.86
CA ALA A 49 9.92 -8.45 7.21
C ALA A 49 10.11 -9.98 7.20
N LEU A 50 9.39 -10.71 6.33
CA LEU A 50 9.55 -12.16 6.19
C LEU A 50 11.00 -12.55 5.87
N ALA A 51 11.62 -11.90 4.88
CA ALA A 51 13.03 -12.13 4.54
C ALA A 51 13.97 -11.78 5.70
N HIS A 52 13.75 -10.66 6.38
CA HIS A 52 14.54 -10.25 7.54
C HIS A 52 14.51 -11.30 8.66
N TYR A 53 13.31 -11.72 9.10
CA TYR A 53 13.18 -12.69 10.18
C TYR A 53 13.71 -14.07 9.80
N LEU A 54 13.49 -14.54 8.56
CA LEU A 54 14.06 -15.81 8.09
C LEU A 54 15.60 -15.79 8.10
N LEU A 55 16.23 -14.71 7.64
CA LEU A 55 17.69 -14.57 7.58
C LEU A 55 18.33 -14.31 8.97
N LYS A 56 17.55 -13.84 9.94
CA LYS A 56 17.96 -13.57 11.33
C LYS A 56 17.80 -14.79 12.23
N GLU A 57 16.64 -15.45 12.19
CA GLU A 57 16.25 -16.53 13.11
C GLU A 57 16.65 -17.93 12.60
N THR A 58 17.23 -18.06 11.40
CA THR A 58 17.74 -19.35 10.86
C THR A 58 19.28 -19.42 10.89
N PRO A 59 19.90 -19.84 12.01
CA PRO A 59 21.36 -19.76 12.18
C PRO A 59 22.16 -20.86 11.46
N VAL A 60 21.57 -22.02 11.16
CA VAL A 60 22.32 -23.20 10.66
C VAL A 60 22.47 -23.21 9.14
N SER A 61 21.40 -22.90 8.40
CA SER A 61 21.39 -22.85 6.94
C SER A 61 20.40 -21.79 6.47
N LYS A 62 20.90 -20.64 6.02
CA LYS A 62 20.04 -19.56 5.53
C LYS A 62 19.41 -19.96 4.19
N PRO A 63 18.08 -19.87 4.02
CA PRO A 63 17.44 -20.17 2.75
C PRO A 63 17.81 -19.13 1.69
N SER A 64 17.82 -19.55 0.42
CA SER A 64 17.85 -18.66 -0.72
C SER A 64 16.46 -18.02 -0.91
N ILE A 65 16.42 -16.68 -0.88
CA ILE A 65 15.18 -15.89 -0.96
C ILE A 65 15.25 -14.95 -2.16
N THR A 66 14.24 -14.98 -3.03
CA THR A 66 14.00 -13.94 -4.05
C THR A 66 12.74 -13.18 -3.74
N ILE A 67 12.80 -11.84 -3.85
CA ILE A 67 11.65 -10.94 -3.82
C ILE A 67 11.45 -10.41 -5.24
N LEU A 68 10.25 -10.59 -5.79
CA LEU A 68 9.87 -10.06 -7.10
C LEU A 68 8.92 -8.88 -6.93
N GLU A 69 9.18 -7.78 -7.62
CA GLU A 69 8.32 -6.59 -7.65
C GLU A 69 7.99 -6.25 -9.11
N ALA A 70 6.75 -5.83 -9.36
CA ALA A 70 6.27 -5.45 -10.68
C ALA A 70 6.44 -3.94 -10.96
N GLN A 71 6.63 -3.15 -9.90
CA GLN A 71 6.88 -1.71 -9.95
C GLN A 71 8.20 -1.36 -9.23
N GLU A 72 8.12 -0.64 -8.11
CA GLU A 72 9.25 -0.14 -7.33
C GLU A 72 9.11 -0.64 -5.88
N ALA A 73 10.22 -0.80 -5.16
CA ALA A 73 10.21 -1.28 -3.78
C ALA A 73 9.28 -0.43 -2.89
N CYS A 74 8.40 -1.10 -2.16
CA CYS A 74 7.37 -0.52 -1.31
C CYS A 74 6.40 0.47 -2.00
N SER A 75 6.26 0.53 -3.34
CA SER A 75 5.41 1.53 -4.03
C SER A 75 3.89 1.35 -3.87
N GLY A 76 3.43 0.13 -3.58
CA GLY A 76 2.04 -0.15 -3.22
C GLY A 76 1.71 0.33 -1.80
N ALA A 77 0.74 -0.32 -1.16
CA ALA A 77 0.19 0.07 0.15
C ALA A 77 1.24 0.46 1.24
N THR A 78 2.44 -0.15 1.23
CA THR A 78 3.51 0.12 2.21
C THR A 78 4.00 1.58 2.23
N ARG A 79 4.07 2.27 1.08
CA ARG A 79 4.35 3.72 1.01
C ARG A 79 3.17 4.47 0.41
N ARG A 80 1.93 4.09 0.72
CA ARG A 80 0.72 4.87 0.35
C ARG A 80 -0.18 5.24 1.53
N ASN A 81 0.11 4.78 2.75
CA ASN A 81 -0.82 4.80 3.89
C ASN A 81 -0.48 5.72 5.10
N ASP A 82 0.62 6.50 5.06
CA ASP A 82 1.08 7.52 6.05
C ASP A 82 1.00 7.20 7.57
N GLY A 83 0.76 5.95 7.96
CA GLY A 83 0.25 5.63 9.30
C GLY A 83 -1.17 6.15 9.60
N THR A 84 -1.75 7.02 8.76
CA THR A 84 -3.11 7.58 8.90
C THR A 84 -4.01 7.06 7.79
N PHE A 85 -4.73 5.97 8.08
CA PHE A 85 -5.67 5.37 7.14
C PHE A 85 -7.01 6.08 7.14
N LEU A 86 -7.29 6.87 6.10
CA LEU A 86 -8.63 7.37 5.83
C LEU A 86 -9.13 6.78 4.52
N THR A 87 -10.27 6.09 4.56
CA THR A 87 -10.80 5.37 3.40
C THR A 87 -12.02 6.05 2.84
N ALA A 88 -12.04 6.26 1.52
CA ALA A 88 -13.21 6.78 0.81
C ALA A 88 -14.48 5.96 1.14
N ARG A 89 -14.35 4.64 1.34
CA ARG A 89 -15.43 3.72 1.76
C ARG A 89 -16.25 4.19 2.96
N ARG A 90 -15.68 4.91 3.94
CA ARG A 90 -16.42 5.38 5.11
C ARG A 90 -17.20 6.69 4.88
N HIS A 91 -16.93 7.38 3.78
CA HIS A 91 -17.35 8.78 3.58
C HIS A 91 -17.96 9.06 2.19
N VAL A 92 -17.79 8.13 1.24
CA VAL A 92 -18.32 8.18 -0.13
C VAL A 92 -19.27 7.01 -0.33
N ASP A 93 -20.58 7.30 -0.25
CA ASP A 93 -21.67 6.36 -0.51
C ASP A 93 -21.89 6.15 -2.03
N LYS A 94 -20.80 5.76 -2.70
CA LYS A 94 -20.70 5.39 -4.12
C LYS A 94 -19.76 4.20 -4.26
N PRO A 95 -20.20 2.98 -3.91
CA PRO A 95 -19.35 1.80 -3.90
C PRO A 95 -18.65 1.52 -5.23
N GLU A 96 -19.23 1.92 -6.36
CA GLU A 96 -18.67 1.79 -7.70
C GLU A 96 -17.35 2.55 -7.92
N LEU A 97 -17.05 3.58 -7.12
CA LEU A 97 -15.82 4.38 -7.26
C LEU A 97 -14.61 3.74 -6.57
N TRP A 98 -14.83 2.95 -5.52
CA TRP A 98 -13.76 2.32 -4.73
C TRP A 98 -13.75 0.80 -4.83
N ARG A 99 -14.90 0.13 -4.90
CA ARG A 99 -15.00 -1.33 -4.79
C ARG A 99 -14.62 -2.03 -6.10
N ARG A 100 -13.66 -2.95 -6.00
CA ARG A 100 -12.99 -3.60 -7.14
C ARG A 100 -12.31 -2.61 -8.08
N ASN A 101 -11.94 -1.43 -7.58
CA ASN A 101 -11.16 -0.47 -8.34
C ASN A 101 -9.65 -0.78 -8.18
N PHE A 102 -8.98 -0.98 -9.32
CA PHE A 102 -7.53 -1.23 -9.42
C PHE A 102 -6.78 -0.04 -10.04
N ASP A 103 -7.49 1.07 -10.30
CA ASP A 103 -6.92 2.32 -10.78
C ASP A 103 -6.50 3.18 -9.57
N ASP A 104 -5.19 3.34 -9.38
CA ASP A 104 -4.57 4.34 -8.49
C ASP A 104 -3.81 5.43 -9.26
N ALA A 105 -4.11 5.62 -10.55
CA ALA A 105 -3.77 6.82 -11.34
C ALA A 105 -4.85 7.91 -11.17
N SER A 106 -6.12 7.52 -11.00
CA SER A 106 -7.23 8.44 -10.73
C SER A 106 -7.45 8.73 -9.24
N LEU A 107 -7.96 9.92 -8.91
CA LEU A 107 -8.47 10.24 -7.57
C LEU A 107 -9.95 9.84 -7.41
N ILE A 108 -10.38 9.53 -6.18
CA ILE A 108 -11.80 9.47 -5.84
C ILE A 108 -12.26 10.89 -5.48
N GLU A 109 -12.55 11.69 -6.50
CA GLU A 109 -12.94 13.12 -6.35
C GLU A 109 -13.99 13.39 -5.25
N PRO A 110 -15.09 12.62 -5.11
CA PRO A 110 -16.07 12.86 -4.04
C PRO A 110 -15.53 12.70 -2.61
N ALA A 111 -14.35 12.09 -2.44
CA ALA A 111 -13.71 11.95 -1.15
C ALA A 111 -12.93 13.22 -0.76
N VAL A 112 -12.40 14.00 -1.71
CA VAL A 112 -11.49 15.14 -1.46
C VAL A 112 -12.06 16.16 -0.45
N PRO A 113 -13.31 16.65 -0.56
CA PRO A 113 -13.84 17.67 0.37
C PRO A 113 -14.03 17.19 1.81
N PHE A 114 -14.08 15.88 2.04
CA PHE A 114 -14.14 15.32 3.39
C PHE A 114 -12.81 15.56 4.13
N PHE A 115 -11.68 15.51 3.43
CA PHE A 115 -10.35 15.59 4.04
C PHE A 115 -9.96 17.01 4.45
N GLU A 116 -10.44 18.03 3.76
CA GLU A 116 -10.29 19.44 4.14
C GLU A 116 -10.80 19.70 5.58
N GLN A 117 -11.86 18.98 5.97
CA GLN A 117 -12.51 19.11 7.27
C GLN A 117 -12.19 17.98 8.25
N TRP A 118 -11.42 16.96 7.84
CA TRP A 118 -11.21 15.78 8.68
C TRP A 118 -10.41 16.12 9.94
N ALA A 119 -9.29 16.82 9.78
CA ALA A 119 -8.40 17.15 10.90
C ALA A 119 -9.11 17.99 11.97
N SER A 120 -9.85 19.03 11.58
CA SER A 120 -10.56 19.91 12.51
C SER A 120 -11.72 19.24 13.27
N LYS A 121 -12.22 18.10 12.77
CA LYS A 121 -13.28 17.31 13.41
C LYS A 121 -12.79 16.13 14.24
N ASN A 122 -11.53 15.69 14.05
CA ASN A 122 -11.03 14.42 14.61
C ASN A 122 -9.71 14.55 15.40
N LEU A 123 -8.99 15.68 15.30
CA LEU A 123 -7.74 15.92 16.03
C LEU A 123 -7.94 17.00 17.11
N VAL A 124 -7.51 16.69 18.33
CA VAL A 124 -7.53 17.59 19.50
C VAL A 124 -6.65 18.81 19.24
N ASP A 125 -7.16 20.01 19.50
CA ASP A 125 -6.53 21.33 19.26
C ASP A 125 -6.44 21.74 17.78
N TRP A 126 -7.24 21.15 16.88
CA TRP A 126 -7.30 21.52 15.45
C TRP A 126 -8.65 22.14 15.04
N GLU A 127 -9.57 22.36 15.97
CA GLU A 127 -10.94 22.84 15.73
C GLU A 127 -10.98 24.24 15.09
N LYS A 128 -9.90 25.02 15.25
CA LYS A 128 -9.70 26.36 14.67
C LYS A 128 -8.48 26.43 13.72
N ALA A 129 -7.90 25.29 13.35
CA ALA A 129 -6.75 25.27 12.45
C ALA A 129 -7.18 25.63 11.02
N GLU A 130 -6.41 26.50 10.36
CA GLU A 130 -6.50 26.62 8.91
C GLU A 130 -5.81 25.40 8.30
N MET A 131 -6.57 24.64 7.50
CA MET A 131 -6.15 23.39 6.90
C MET A 131 -5.93 23.57 5.41
N LYS A 132 -4.73 23.22 4.94
CA LYS A 132 -4.43 23.12 3.51
C LYS A 132 -4.01 21.69 3.17
N ILE A 133 -4.64 21.13 2.15
CA ILE A 133 -4.17 19.95 1.45
C ILE A 133 -2.97 20.38 0.60
N GLU A 134 -1.80 19.81 0.90
CA GLU A 134 -0.58 20.08 0.14
C GLU A 134 -0.37 19.04 -0.97
N ASN A 135 -0.67 17.77 -0.70
CA ASN A 135 -0.56 16.68 -1.68
C ASN A 135 -1.70 15.68 -1.52
N VAL A 136 -2.10 15.07 -2.64
CA VAL A 136 -3.10 14.00 -2.72
C VAL A 136 -2.57 12.90 -3.62
N TRP A 137 -2.76 11.65 -3.21
CA TRP A 137 -2.53 10.47 -4.03
C TRP A 137 -3.62 9.43 -3.74
N THR A 138 -3.77 8.47 -4.62
CA THR A 138 -4.54 7.24 -4.37
C THR A 138 -3.59 6.10 -4.08
N GLY A 139 -4.13 4.91 -3.79
CA GLY A 139 -3.34 3.70 -3.69
C GLY A 139 -4.23 2.49 -3.67
N ILE A 140 -3.69 1.31 -3.98
CA ILE A 140 -4.47 0.08 -3.92
C ILE A 140 -4.32 -0.59 -2.54
N MET A 141 -5.46 -0.84 -1.89
CA MET A 141 -5.60 -1.74 -0.75
C MET A 141 -6.63 -2.82 -1.06
N GLY A 142 -6.99 -3.62 -0.05
CA GLY A 142 -8.30 -4.25 -0.03
C GLY A 142 -8.85 -4.46 1.38
N TYR A 143 -9.86 -5.34 1.61
CA TYR A 143 -10.37 -5.65 2.96
C TYR A 143 -10.70 -7.13 3.35
N THR A 144 -10.53 -8.14 2.48
CA THR A 144 -10.98 -9.56 2.65
C THR A 144 -12.51 -9.71 2.73
N SER A 145 -13.04 -10.91 3.02
CA SER A 145 -14.48 -11.14 3.21
C SER A 145 -14.93 -11.09 4.67
N ASP A 146 -14.08 -11.51 5.62
CA ASP A 146 -14.35 -11.56 7.06
C ASP A 146 -13.58 -10.49 7.87
N ASN A 147 -12.67 -9.75 7.21
CA ASN A 147 -11.74 -8.79 7.80
C ASN A 147 -10.69 -9.45 8.72
N LEU A 148 -10.37 -10.73 8.49
CA LEU A 148 -9.30 -11.46 9.18
C LEU A 148 -8.08 -11.67 8.27
N PRO A 149 -6.86 -11.71 8.83
CA PRO A 149 -5.66 -11.99 8.03
C PRO A 149 -5.63 -13.46 7.58
N HIS A 150 -5.27 -13.69 6.32
CA HIS A 150 -5.04 -15.02 5.79
C HIS A 150 -3.54 -15.35 5.86
N VAL A 151 -3.15 -16.14 6.86
CA VAL A 151 -1.77 -16.60 7.06
C VAL A 151 -1.76 -18.13 7.13
N GLY A 152 -0.96 -18.78 6.26
CA GLY A 152 -0.80 -20.23 6.26
C GLY A 152 -0.64 -20.85 4.88
N ALA A 153 -0.70 -22.18 4.81
CA ALA A 153 -0.63 -22.91 3.55
C ALA A 153 -1.90 -22.72 2.71
N VAL A 154 -1.75 -22.56 1.40
CA VAL A 154 -2.89 -22.43 0.47
C VAL A 154 -3.54 -23.80 0.25
N PRO A 155 -4.86 -23.97 0.48
CA PRO A 155 -5.53 -25.26 0.32
C PRO A 155 -5.30 -25.90 -1.05
N GLY A 156 -4.91 -27.18 -1.05
CA GLY A 156 -4.61 -27.94 -2.27
C GLY A 156 -3.34 -27.52 -3.04
N LYS A 157 -2.52 -26.60 -2.51
CA LYS A 157 -1.30 -26.10 -3.15
C LYS A 157 -0.07 -26.32 -2.26
N ARG A 158 0.51 -27.53 -2.33
CA ARG A 158 1.73 -27.89 -1.57
C ARG A 158 2.86 -26.90 -1.87
N GLY A 159 3.49 -26.37 -0.82
CA GLY A 159 4.61 -25.43 -0.92
C GLY A 159 4.21 -23.97 -1.15
N LEU A 160 2.92 -23.68 -1.40
CA LEU A 160 2.42 -22.31 -1.50
C LEU A 160 1.84 -21.85 -0.16
N TYR A 161 2.31 -20.71 0.32
CA TYR A 161 1.86 -20.08 1.54
C TYR A 161 1.36 -18.67 1.24
N THR A 162 0.35 -18.24 1.98
CA THR A 162 -0.13 -16.86 1.99
C THR A 162 0.22 -16.20 3.32
N SER A 163 0.57 -14.92 3.25
CA SER A 163 0.64 -14.01 4.38
C SER A 163 0.01 -12.69 3.92
N ALA A 164 -1.31 -12.73 3.76
CA ALA A 164 -2.11 -11.57 3.45
C ALA A 164 -2.69 -11.02 4.76
N LEU A 165 -2.35 -9.77 5.09
CA LEU A 165 -3.07 -9.05 6.14
C LEU A 165 -4.56 -8.94 5.76
N ALA A 166 -5.39 -8.51 6.71
CA ALA A 166 -6.82 -8.25 6.52
C ALA A 166 -7.09 -7.01 5.62
N LEU A 167 -6.52 -7.03 4.41
CA LEU A 167 -6.61 -5.98 3.40
C LEU A 167 -6.65 -6.57 1.95
N SER A 168 -7.63 -7.42 1.59
CA SER A 168 -7.80 -7.95 0.20
C SER A 168 -9.23 -8.12 -0.38
N VAL A 169 -9.80 -7.04 -0.92
CA VAL A 169 -10.83 -6.91 -2.00
C VAL A 169 -10.56 -5.52 -2.53
N THR A 170 -10.24 -5.30 -3.81
CA THR A 170 -9.66 -4.02 -4.23
C THR A 170 -10.48 -2.82 -3.79
N GLU A 171 -9.86 -1.98 -2.98
CA GLU A 171 -10.37 -0.67 -2.57
C GLU A 171 -9.26 0.33 -2.81
N CYS A 172 -9.58 1.42 -3.50
CA CYS A 172 -8.63 2.50 -3.74
C CYS A 172 -8.82 3.59 -2.67
N PRO A 173 -8.09 3.59 -1.53
CA PRO A 173 -8.04 4.78 -0.67
C PRO A 173 -7.47 5.98 -1.43
N THR A 174 -8.03 7.16 -1.13
CA THR A 174 -7.37 8.43 -1.40
C THR A 174 -6.69 8.87 -0.11
N CYS A 175 -5.44 9.29 -0.20
CA CYS A 175 -4.54 9.60 0.91
C CYS A 175 -3.93 10.99 0.69
N PHE A 176 -3.67 11.69 1.80
CA PHE A 176 -3.48 13.14 1.81
C PHE A 176 -2.35 13.52 2.74
N TYR A 177 -1.53 14.48 2.33
CA TYR A 177 -0.60 15.18 3.21
C TYR A 177 -1.19 16.54 3.58
N LEU A 178 -1.40 16.76 4.87
CA LEU A 178 -2.05 17.94 5.44
C LEU A 178 -1.05 18.76 6.27
N GLN A 179 -0.97 20.06 6.01
CA GLN A 179 -0.18 20.98 6.82
C GLN A 179 -1.09 21.80 7.74
N LYS A 180 -0.81 21.79 9.06
CA LYS A 180 -1.43 22.71 10.01
C LYS A 180 -0.83 24.10 9.83
N ARG A 181 -1.64 25.10 9.53
CA ARG A 181 -1.22 26.49 9.71
C ARG A 181 -1.76 27.01 11.03
N LEU A 182 -0.85 27.40 11.93
CA LEU A 182 -1.23 28.21 13.08
C LEU A 182 -1.50 29.65 12.61
N PRO A 183 -2.47 30.37 13.20
CA PRO A 183 -2.66 31.78 12.92
C PRO A 183 -1.36 32.55 13.15
N SER A 184 -1.03 33.46 12.25
CA SER A 184 0.02 34.46 12.50
C SER A 184 -0.39 35.31 13.71
N PHE A 185 0.52 35.48 14.66
CA PHE A 185 0.37 36.42 15.79
C PHE A 185 0.45 37.87 15.32
#